data_AF-A0A369BPH8-F1
#
_entry.id   AF-A0A369BPH8-F1
#
_cell.length_a   1.000
_cell.length_b   1.000
_cell.length_c   1.000
_cell.angle_alpha   90.00
_cell.angle_beta   90.00
_cell.angle_gamma   90.00
#
_symmetry.space_group_name_H-M   'P 1'
#
loop_
_entity.id
_entity.type
_entity.pdbx_description
1 polymer ?
#
loop_
_entity_poly.entity_id
_entity_poly.type
_entity_poly.pdbx_seq_one_letter_code
_entity_poly.pdbx_strand_id
1 'polypeptide(L)'
;MIDKLIRGVHYIQRAVPNRNYRGFVSKELLVRDEDVQVLHGFCSAADAKAYLESKLFNKDVVAGLKLLLQAEPEIRIYSAY
;
A
#
# COMPACT_ATOMS: atom_id res chain seq x y z
N MET A 1 18.96 -18.48 3.05
CA MET A 1 17.54 -18.23 3.40
C MET A 1 17.20 -16.73 3.40
N ILE A 2 17.76 -15.93 2.47
CA ILE A 2 17.60 -14.45 2.44
C ILE A 2 17.50 -13.90 1.00
N ASP A 3 17.18 -14.74 0.00
CA ASP A 3 17.12 -14.31 -1.41
C ASP A 3 15.69 -13.96 -1.89
N LYS A 4 14.77 -13.69 -0.96
CA LYS A 4 13.51 -13.01 -1.31
C LYS A 4 13.76 -11.50 -1.41
N LEU A 5 14.63 -11.08 -2.33
CA LEU A 5 14.54 -9.71 -2.83
C LEU A 5 13.12 -9.54 -3.38
N ILE A 6 12.44 -8.47 -2.96
CA ILE A 6 11.04 -8.24 -3.29
C ILE A 6 10.96 -7.95 -4.80
N ARG A 7 10.48 -8.93 -5.57
CA ARG A 7 10.30 -8.86 -7.04
C ARG A 7 9.35 -7.75 -7.49
N GLY A 8 8.50 -7.26 -6.58
CA GLY A 8 7.66 -6.09 -6.75
C GLY A 8 6.89 -5.82 -5.46
N VAL A 9 6.71 -4.54 -5.11
CA VAL A 9 5.76 -4.13 -4.07
C VAL A 9 4.52 -3.59 -4.75
N HIS A 10 3.38 -4.22 -4.52
CA HIS A 10 2.09 -3.69 -4.95
C HIS A 10 1.43 -2.95 -3.79
N TYR A 11 1.12 -1.67 -3.99
CA TYR A 11 0.30 -0.90 -3.04
C TYR A 11 -1.15 -1.06 -3.42
N ILE A 12 -1.88 -1.79 -2.58
CA ILE A 12 -3.30 -2.06 -2.79
C ILE A 12 -4.09 -1.26 -1.78
N GLN A 13 -4.94 -0.39 -2.30
CA GLN A 13 -5.73 0.48 -1.46
C GLN A 13 -7.20 0.09 -1.50
N ARG A 14 -7.74 -0.43 -0.39
CA ARG A 14 -9.15 -0.83 -0.29
C ARG A 14 -9.98 0.29 0.32
N ALA A 15 -10.98 0.80 -0.43
CA ALA A 15 -12.04 1.60 0.15
C ALA A 15 -13.09 0.66 0.77
N VAL A 16 -13.36 0.82 2.07
CA VAL A 16 -14.37 0.06 2.82
C VAL A 16 -15.48 1.03 3.22
N PRO A 17 -16.60 1.08 2.49
CA PRO A 17 -17.72 1.90 2.87
C PRO A 17 -18.25 1.43 4.23
N ASN A 18 -18.61 2.37 5.11
CA ASN A 18 -19.33 2.14 6.37
C ASN A 18 -18.53 1.78 7.63
N ARG A 19 -17.22 2.06 7.71
CA ARG A 19 -16.52 2.10 9.02
C ARG A 19 -16.61 3.52 9.60
N ASN A 20 -17.23 3.65 10.77
CA ASN A 20 -17.43 4.92 11.50
C ASN A 20 -16.14 5.60 12.02
N TYR A 21 -14.97 5.27 11.46
CA TYR A 21 -13.69 5.83 11.86
C TYR A 21 -13.15 6.72 10.74
N ARG A 22 -13.10 8.04 10.95
CA ARG A 22 -12.46 8.96 10.01
C ARG A 22 -10.95 8.69 9.99
N GLY A 23 -10.44 8.25 8.85
CA GLY A 23 -9.01 8.02 8.63
C GLY A 23 -8.58 6.54 8.73
N PHE A 24 -7.38 6.29 8.20
CA PHE A 24 -6.66 5.01 8.07
C PHE A 24 -7.26 3.79 8.78
N VAL A 25 -7.69 2.80 8.02
CA VAL A 25 -8.48 1.67 8.52
C VAL A 25 -7.63 0.43 8.84
N SER A 26 -6.62 0.12 8.03
CA SER A 26 -5.71 -1.03 8.27
C SER A 26 -4.42 -0.93 7.47
N LYS A 27 -3.35 -1.55 7.98
CA LYS A 27 -2.09 -1.83 7.27
C LYS A 27 -1.79 -3.32 7.35
N GLU A 28 -1.66 -3.98 6.21
CA GLU A 28 -1.42 -5.41 6.09
C GLU A 28 -0.28 -5.67 5.10
N LEU A 29 0.40 -6.81 5.27
CA LEU A 29 1.47 -7.25 4.37
C LEU A 29 1.12 -8.66 3.87
N LEU A 30 1.00 -8.81 2.57
CA LEU A 30 0.81 -10.10 1.92
C LEU A 30 2.12 -10.51 1.24
N VAL A 31 2.69 -11.62 1.66
CA VAL A 31 3.90 -12.18 1.06
C VAL A 31 3.50 -13.36 0.21
N ARG A 32 3.84 -13.32 -1.07
CA ARG A 32 3.58 -14.38 -2.04
C ARG A 32 4.90 -14.93 -2.58
N ASP A 33 4.83 -15.97 -3.39
CA ASP A 33 6.01 -16.50 -4.06
C ASP A 33 6.50 -15.54 -5.16
N GLU A 34 5.58 -14.78 -5.77
CA GLU A 34 5.89 -13.85 -6.85
C GLU A 34 6.24 -12.44 -6.37
N ASP A 35 5.55 -11.94 -5.34
CA ASP A 35 5.60 -10.53 -4.94
C ASP A 35 5.35 -10.32 -3.45
N VAL A 36 5.45 -9.06 -3.02
CA VAL A 36 4.95 -8.60 -1.73
C VAL A 36 3.92 -7.51 -1.98
N GLN A 37 2.81 -7.53 -1.26
CA GLN A 37 1.77 -6.52 -1.40
C GLN A 37 1.54 -5.82 -0.07
N VAL A 38 1.50 -4.48 -0.11
CA VAL A 38 1.16 -3.64 1.03
C VAL A 38 -0.32 -3.27 0.92
N LEU A 39 -1.07 -3.93 1.79
CA LEU A 39 -2.45 -3.76 2.21
C LEU A 39 -2.73 -2.44 2.91
N HIS A 40 -3.34 -1.43 2.29
CA HIS A 40 -3.86 -0.27 3.03
C HIS A 40 -5.39 -0.21 2.92
N GLY A 41 -6.06 0.09 4.03
CA GLY A 41 -7.50 0.30 4.09
C GLY A 41 -7.87 1.76 4.33
N PHE A 42 -8.85 2.30 3.60
CA PHE A 42 -9.44 3.63 3.82
C PHE A 42 -10.97 3.59 3.80
N CYS A 43 -11.59 4.66 4.29
CA CYS A 43 -13.04 4.83 4.24
C CYS A 43 -13.54 5.17 2.83
N SER A 44 -12.73 5.86 2.03
CA SER A 44 -13.09 6.25 0.68
C SER A 44 -11.91 6.18 -0.29
N ALA A 45 -12.21 6.14 -1.59
CA ALA A 45 -11.21 6.29 -2.64
C ALA A 45 -10.59 7.70 -2.66
N ALA A 46 -11.24 8.71 -2.07
CA ALA A 46 -10.67 10.05 -1.94
C ALA A 46 -9.57 10.07 -0.87
N ASP A 47 -9.81 9.46 0.30
CA ASP A 47 -8.81 9.33 1.37
C ASP A 47 -7.58 8.54 0.88
N ALA A 48 -7.81 7.51 0.06
CA ALA A 48 -6.77 6.77 -0.64
C ALA A 48 -5.85 7.66 -1.48
N LYS A 49 -6.43 8.50 -2.34
CA LYS A 49 -5.66 9.41 -3.18
C LYS A 49 -4.91 10.45 -2.35
N ALA A 50 -5.57 11.04 -1.35
CA ALA A 50 -4.95 12.01 -0.45
C ALA A 50 -3.75 11.41 0.31
N TYR A 51 -3.81 10.14 0.70
CA TYR A 51 -2.67 9.45 1.31
C TYR A 51 -1.49 9.30 0.34
N LEU A 52 -1.75 8.89 -0.91
CA LEU A 52 -0.70 8.71 -1.93
C LEU A 52 -0.02 10.03 -2.31
N GLU A 53 -0.74 11.15 -2.24
CA GLU A 53 -0.18 12.50 -2.46
C GLU A 53 0.53 13.07 -1.22
N SER A 54 0.38 12.43 -0.06
CA SER A 54 0.93 12.95 1.19
C SER A 54 2.46 12.90 1.24
N LYS A 55 3.04 13.79 2.05
CA LYS A 55 4.48 13.74 2.37
C LYS A 55 4.87 12.42 3.04
N LEU A 56 3.99 11.88 3.89
CA LEU A 56 4.21 10.62 4.60
C LEU A 56 4.46 9.47 3.62
N PHE A 57 3.64 9.35 2.57
CA PHE A 57 3.82 8.30 1.57
C PHE A 57 5.09 8.53 0.74
N ASN A 58 5.23 9.72 0.17
CA ASN A 58 6.31 9.99 -0.80
C ASN A 58 7.70 10.09 -0.17
N LYS A 59 7.80 10.58 1.07
CA LYS A 59 9.10 10.80 1.72
C LYS A 59 9.50 9.68 2.66
N ASP A 60 8.55 9.07 3.36
CA ASP A 60 8.88 8.08 4.38
C ASP A 60 8.71 6.67 3.84
N VAL A 61 7.56 6.37 3.24
CA VAL A 61 7.24 5.01 2.79
C VAL A 61 8.03 4.62 1.54
N VAL A 62 8.00 5.44 0.49
CA VAL A 62 8.74 5.15 -0.75
C VAL A 62 10.25 5.15 -0.52
N ALA A 63 10.77 6.11 0.25
CA ALA A 63 12.20 6.18 0.52
C ALA A 63 12.67 5.01 1.38
N GLY A 64 11.92 4.62 2.42
CA GLY A 64 12.27 3.51 3.30
C GLY A 64 12.29 2.16 2.60
N LEU A 65 11.46 1.98 1.57
CA LEU A 65 11.44 0.74 0.79
C LEU A 65 12.41 0.73 -0.38
N LYS A 66 12.89 1.88 -0.86
CA LYS A 66 13.65 2.00 -2.12
C LYS A 66 14.81 1.00 -2.25
N LEU A 67 15.53 0.71 -1.16
CA LEU A 67 16.66 -0.23 -1.17
C LEU A 67 16.24 -1.70 -1.23
N LEU A 68 14.98 -2.01 -0.90
CA LEU A 68 14.42 -3.36 -0.87
C LEU A 68 13.67 -3.74 -2.15
N LEU A 69 13.43 -2.76 -3.04
CA LEU A 69 12.65 -2.92 -4.26
C LEU A 69 13.55 -3.36 -5.43
N GLN A 70 13.17 -4.44 -6.12
CA GLN A 70 13.81 -4.84 -7.38
C GLN A 70 13.34 -4.03 -8.59
N ALA A 71 12.18 -3.40 -8.50
CA ALA A 71 11.56 -2.60 -9.54
C ALA A 71 10.67 -1.52 -8.91
N GLU A 72 10.21 -0.55 -9.71
CA GLU A 72 9.25 0.44 -9.24
C GLU A 72 7.97 -0.24 -8.74
N PRO A 73 7.42 0.21 -7.60
CA PRO A 73 6.22 -0.40 -7.03
C PRO A 73 4.99 -0.02 -7.87
N GLU A 74 4.09 -0.98 -8.06
CA GLU A 74 2.83 -0.71 -8.74
C GLU A 74 1.75 -0.31 -7.71
N ILE A 75 1.05 0.80 -7.96
CA ILE A 75 0.03 1.32 -7.05
C ILE A 75 -1.36 1.14 -7.68
N ARG A 76 -2.29 0.52 -6.96
CA ARG A 76 -3.67 0.26 -7.40
C ARG A 76 -4.68 0.59 -6.30
N ILE A 77 -5.76 1.28 -6.65
CA ILE A 77 -6.90 1.56 -5.75
C ILE A 77 -8.08 0.68 -6.14
N TYR A 78 -8.63 -0.05 -5.16
CA TYR A 78 -9.79 -0.91 -5.30
C TYR A 78 -10.92 -0.44 -4.37
N SER A 79 -12.13 -0.39 -4.90
CA SER A 79 -13.34 -0.21 -4.09
C SER A 79 -13.90 -1.59 -3.77
N ALA A 80 -14.09 -1.88 -2.48
CA ALA A 80 -14.84 -3.07 -2.08
C ALA A 80 -16.30 -2.68 -1.91
N TYR A 81 -17.16 -3.34 -2.68
CA TYR A 81 -18.61 -3.23 -2.59
C TYR A 81 -19.17 -4.36 -1.73
#